data_AF-A0A397YVF2-F1
#
_entry.id   AF-A0A397YVF2-F1
#
_cell.length_a   1.000
_cell.length_b   1.000
_cell.length_c   1.000
_cell.angle_alpha   90.00
_cell.angle_beta   90.00
_cell.angle_gamma   90.00
#
_symmetry.space_group_name_H-M   'P 1'
#
loop_
_entity.id
_entity.type
_entity.pdbx_description
1 polymer ?
#
loop_
_entity_poly.entity_id
_entity_poly.type
_entity_poly.pdbx_seq_one_letter_code
_entity_poly.pdbx_strand_id
1 'polypeptide(L)'
;MVTSPNRHDLVFPKGGWEDDETVLEAASREAMEEAGVKGSLREVPLGVWEFRSKSSISSSCNEEDECFGGCKGYMFALEVTEELEDWPERENRERKWLSVKEALELCRYEWMQRALEEFLRVMQEEEEEEEEKKLRTEEETVQDDSSKLQECQIDPCYCFVVN
;
A
#
# COMPACT_ATOMS: atom_id res chain seq x y z
N MET A 1 -4.81 -1.35 6.93
CA MET A 1 -4.14 -2.66 7.14
C MET A 1 -5.20 -3.73 7.42
N VAL A 2 -4.84 -5.01 7.31
CA VAL A 2 -5.76 -6.14 7.61
C VAL A 2 -5.13 -7.14 8.58
N THR A 3 -5.95 -7.87 9.34
CA THR A 3 -5.46 -8.95 10.21
C THR A 3 -5.00 -10.15 9.39
N SER A 4 -3.96 -10.83 9.86
CA SER A 4 -3.49 -12.06 9.19
C SER A 4 -4.38 -13.27 9.56
N PRO A 5 -4.67 -14.21 8.63
CA PRO A 5 -5.61 -15.32 8.85
C PRO A 5 -5.29 -16.26 10.02
N ASN A 6 -4.07 -16.24 10.53
CA ASN A 6 -3.60 -17.16 11.58
C ASN A 6 -2.94 -16.46 12.78
N ARG A 7 -2.82 -15.13 12.76
CA ARG A 7 -2.23 -14.34 13.85
C ARG A 7 -2.92 -12.99 13.95
N HIS A 8 -3.04 -12.48 15.17
CA HIS A 8 -3.45 -11.10 15.44
C HIS A 8 -2.42 -10.04 14.99
N ASP A 9 -1.47 -10.43 14.12
CA ASP A 9 -0.52 -9.52 13.49
C ASP A 9 -1.25 -8.77 12.36
N LEU A 10 -0.95 -7.48 12.20
CA LEU A 10 -1.46 -6.66 11.12
C LEU A 10 -0.50 -6.71 9.93
N VAL A 11 -1.06 -6.89 8.74
CA VAL A 11 -0.31 -6.97 7.49
C VAL A 11 -0.95 -6.07 6.42
N PHE A 12 -0.20 -5.78 5.37
CA PHE A 12 -0.77 -5.18 4.17
C PHE A 12 -1.56 -6.23 3.39
N PRO A 13 -2.69 -5.85 2.77
CA PRO A 13 -3.37 -6.71 1.81
C PRO A 13 -2.40 -7.14 0.71
N LYS A 14 -2.34 -8.45 0.44
CA LYS A 14 -1.37 -9.02 -0.49
C LYS A 14 -1.71 -10.38 -1.05
N GLY A 15 -1.60 -10.53 -2.37
CA GLY A 15 -1.78 -11.80 -3.08
C GLY A 15 -0.87 -11.96 -4.29
N GLY A 16 -1.27 -12.82 -5.22
CA GLY A 16 -0.50 -13.11 -6.43
C GLY A 16 -1.09 -12.39 -7.64
N TRP A 17 -0.26 -12.15 -8.66
CA TRP A 17 -0.74 -11.73 -9.98
C TRP A 17 -1.06 -12.95 -10.85
N GLU A 18 -2.06 -12.84 -11.72
CA GLU A 18 -2.31 -13.76 -12.84
C GLU A 18 -1.70 -13.23 -14.17
N ASP A 19 -1.41 -14.12 -15.14
CA ASP A 19 -0.70 -13.75 -16.38
C ASP A 19 -1.51 -12.83 -17.32
N ASP A 20 -2.80 -12.66 -17.05
CA ASP A 20 -3.76 -11.85 -17.81
C ASP A 20 -4.08 -10.49 -17.17
N GLU A 21 -3.44 -10.15 -16.04
CA GLU A 21 -3.62 -8.86 -15.36
C GLU A 21 -2.28 -8.11 -15.16
N THR A 22 -2.37 -6.78 -15.07
CA THR A 22 -1.22 -5.96 -14.66
C THR A 22 -1.02 -6.02 -13.14
N VAL A 23 0.19 -5.72 -12.68
CA VAL A 23 0.50 -5.69 -11.24
C VAL A 23 -0.40 -4.69 -10.47
N LEU A 24 -0.78 -3.60 -11.13
CA LEU A 24 -1.72 -2.60 -10.60
C LEU A 24 -3.14 -3.16 -10.49
N GLU A 25 -3.65 -3.81 -11.54
CA GLU A 25 -4.97 -4.44 -11.52
C GLU A 25 -5.06 -5.52 -10.44
N ALA A 26 -4.04 -6.36 -10.38
CA ALA A 26 -3.90 -7.38 -9.35
C ALA A 26 -3.87 -6.72 -7.94
N ALA A 27 -3.15 -5.61 -7.74
CA ALA A 27 -3.10 -4.93 -6.44
C ALA A 27 -4.47 -4.33 -6.09
N SER A 28 -5.19 -3.78 -7.06
CA SER A 28 -6.54 -3.27 -6.83
C SER A 28 -7.52 -4.39 -6.47
N ARG A 29 -7.41 -5.55 -7.13
CA ARG A 29 -8.22 -6.74 -6.82
C ARG A 29 -7.96 -7.22 -5.40
N GLU A 30 -6.70 -7.38 -5.01
CA GLU A 30 -6.31 -7.81 -3.66
C GLU A 30 -6.78 -6.84 -2.56
N ALA A 31 -6.71 -5.53 -2.82
CA ALA A 31 -7.23 -4.51 -1.89
C ALA A 31 -8.75 -4.67 -1.66
N MET A 32 -9.49 -4.97 -2.72
CA MET A 32 -10.92 -5.19 -2.65
C MET A 32 -11.24 -6.52 -1.95
N GLU A 33 -10.51 -7.59 -2.28
CA GLU A 33 -10.77 -8.94 -1.77
C GLU A 33 -10.40 -9.09 -0.30
N GLU A 34 -9.25 -8.55 0.12
CA GLU A 34 -8.74 -8.70 1.49
C GLU A 34 -9.20 -7.58 2.44
N ALA A 35 -9.30 -6.34 1.94
CA ALA A 35 -9.62 -5.18 2.77
C ALA A 35 -10.98 -4.52 2.43
N GLY A 36 -11.65 -4.91 1.35
CA GLY A 36 -12.92 -4.31 0.97
C GLY A 36 -12.79 -2.83 0.63
N VAL A 37 -11.69 -2.40 0.02
CA VAL A 37 -11.48 -1.01 -0.39
C VAL A 37 -11.23 -0.91 -1.89
N LYS A 38 -11.72 0.18 -2.48
CA LYS A 38 -11.47 0.54 -3.88
C LYS A 38 -11.00 1.97 -3.95
N GLY A 39 -10.21 2.27 -4.98
CA GLY A 39 -9.55 3.55 -5.07
C GLY A 39 -8.65 3.70 -6.29
N SER A 40 -7.91 4.78 -6.29
CA SER A 40 -6.90 5.08 -7.30
C SER A 40 -5.54 4.60 -6.82
N LEU A 41 -4.93 3.68 -7.57
CA LEU A 41 -3.54 3.27 -7.32
C LEU A 41 -2.58 4.25 -7.98
N ARG A 42 -1.51 4.57 -7.28
CA ARG A 42 -0.36 5.25 -7.86
C ARG A 42 0.31 4.34 -8.90
N GLU A 43 0.49 4.82 -10.13
CA GLU A 43 1.11 4.04 -11.21
C GLU A 43 2.57 3.67 -10.90
N VAL A 44 3.28 4.53 -10.17
CA VAL A 44 4.65 4.30 -9.73
C VAL A 44 4.64 3.51 -8.41
N PRO A 45 5.17 2.27 -8.38
CA PRO A 45 5.29 1.50 -7.15
C PRO A 45 6.16 2.25 -6.14
N LEU A 46 5.80 2.16 -4.87
CA LEU A 46 6.61 2.65 -3.74
C LEU A 46 7.95 1.91 -3.65
N GLY A 47 7.96 0.65 -4.09
CA GLY A 47 9.18 -0.16 -4.14
C GLY A 47 8.88 -1.64 -4.27
N VAL A 48 9.95 -2.42 -4.36
CA VAL A 48 9.90 -3.89 -4.36
C VAL A 48 10.48 -4.39 -3.05
N TRP A 49 9.70 -5.19 -2.33
CA TRP A 49 10.07 -5.72 -1.03
C TRP A 49 10.18 -7.24 -1.08
N GLU A 50 11.24 -7.78 -0.51
CA GLU A 50 11.43 -9.22 -0.38
C GLU A 50 10.90 -9.69 0.97
N PHE A 51 9.98 -10.64 0.95
CA PHE A 51 9.43 -11.26 2.15
C PHE A 51 9.44 -12.79 2.03
N ARG A 52 9.52 -13.46 3.17
CA ARG A 52 9.47 -14.93 3.22
C ARG A 52 8.01 -15.38 3.33
N SER A 53 7.51 -16.06 2.29
CA SER A 53 6.23 -16.75 2.37
C SER A 53 6.38 -18.10 3.09
N LYS A 54 5.36 -18.51 3.86
CA LYS A 54 5.32 -19.86 4.45
C LYS A 54 5.08 -20.96 3.40
N SER A 55 4.54 -20.60 2.23
CA SER A 55 4.22 -21.55 1.16
C SER A 55 5.46 -22.07 0.43
N SER A 56 6.60 -21.38 0.54
CA SER A 56 7.90 -21.83 -0.01
C SER A 56 8.43 -23.11 0.66
N ILE A 57 7.80 -23.59 1.74
CA ILE A 57 8.16 -24.85 2.42
C ILE A 57 7.48 -26.07 1.75
N SER A 58 6.47 -25.89 0.89
CA SER A 58 5.64 -27.00 0.42
C SER A 58 5.95 -27.55 -0.98
N SER A 59 6.90 -26.98 -1.72
CA SER A 59 7.22 -27.44 -3.08
C SER A 59 8.65 -27.95 -3.17
N SER A 60 8.82 -29.20 -2.72
CA SER A 60 9.90 -30.12 -3.14
C SER A 60 11.32 -29.52 -3.28
N CYS A 61 11.92 -29.10 -2.16
CA CYS A 61 13.36 -28.83 -2.12
C CYS A 61 14.04 -29.92 -1.28
N ASN A 62 14.88 -30.75 -1.90
CA ASN A 62 15.76 -31.67 -1.18
C ASN A 62 16.77 -30.83 -0.34
N GLU A 63 17.19 -31.35 0.81
CA GLU A 63 17.99 -30.68 1.86
C GLU A 63 19.36 -30.10 1.44
N GLU A 64 19.71 -30.11 0.14
CA GLU A 64 21.00 -29.68 -0.39
C GLU A 64 20.94 -28.49 -1.36
N ASP A 65 19.75 -27.95 -1.65
CA ASP A 65 19.60 -26.73 -2.44
C ASP A 65 19.14 -25.58 -1.52
N GLU A 66 19.99 -24.59 -1.32
CA GLU A 66 19.69 -23.35 -0.60
C GLU A 66 18.67 -22.51 -1.39
N CYS A 67 17.46 -23.04 -1.58
CA CYS A 67 16.29 -22.34 -2.07
C CYS A 67 15.85 -21.32 -1.01
N PHE A 68 16.60 -20.23 -0.90
CA PHE A 68 16.17 -18.96 -0.33
C PHE A 68 15.05 -18.39 -1.24
N GLY A 69 13.88 -19.04 -1.24
CA GLY A 69 12.70 -18.60 -1.97
C GLY A 69 12.07 -17.38 -1.31
N GLY A 70 12.72 -16.22 -1.46
CA GLY A 70 12.13 -14.92 -1.15
C GLY A 70 11.05 -14.60 -2.18
N CYS A 71 9.84 -14.32 -1.71
CA CYS A 71 8.80 -13.74 -2.56
C CYS A 71 9.11 -12.24 -2.68
N LYS A 72 9.09 -11.71 -3.90
CA LYS A 72 9.14 -10.28 -4.17
C LYS A 72 7.71 -9.77 -4.28
N GLY A 73 7.40 -8.70 -3.56
CA GLY A 73 6.14 -8.00 -3.68
C GLY A 73 6.34 -6.54 -4.05
N TYR A 74 5.60 -6.07 -5.04
CA TYR A 74 5.51 -4.67 -5.45
C TYR A 74 4.52 -3.95 -4.56
N MET A 75 4.96 -2.88 -3.91
CA MET A 75 4.11 -2.09 -3.03
C MET A 75 3.55 -0.89 -3.78
N PHE A 76 2.25 -0.68 -3.66
CA PHE A 76 1.56 0.48 -4.24
C PHE A 76 0.82 1.27 -3.16
N ALA A 77 0.78 2.59 -3.36
CA ALA A 77 -0.09 3.48 -2.60
C ALA A 77 -1.48 3.47 -3.25
N LEU A 78 -2.51 3.17 -2.46
CA LEU A 78 -3.91 3.24 -2.86
C LEU A 78 -4.58 4.41 -2.13
N GLU A 79 -5.03 5.39 -2.90
CA GLU A 79 -5.95 6.41 -2.40
C GLU A 79 -7.36 5.83 -2.38
N VAL A 80 -7.91 5.55 -1.20
CA VAL A 80 -9.22 4.91 -1.09
C VAL A 80 -10.33 5.93 -1.35
N THR A 81 -11.13 5.66 -2.36
CA THR A 81 -12.31 6.46 -2.73
C THR A 81 -13.62 5.81 -2.28
N GLU A 82 -13.61 4.49 -2.10
CA GLU A 82 -14.80 3.71 -1.74
C GLU A 82 -14.43 2.60 -0.75
N GLU A 83 -15.22 2.52 0.33
CA GLU A 83 -15.14 1.47 1.33
C GLU A 83 -16.37 0.57 1.25
N LEU A 84 -16.14 -0.72 1.03
CA LEU A 84 -17.19 -1.73 1.03
C LEU A 84 -17.47 -2.18 2.47
N GLU A 85 -18.75 -2.28 2.81
CA GLU A 85 -19.22 -2.87 4.07
C GLU A 85 -19.15 -4.40 4.06
N ASP A 86 -19.23 -5.01 2.88
CA ASP A 86 -19.18 -6.46 2.66
C ASP A 86 -18.19 -6.80 1.53
N TRP A 87 -17.27 -7.73 1.79
CA TRP A 87 -16.20 -8.09 0.87
C TRP A 87 -15.78 -9.57 1.01
N PRO A 88 -15.13 -10.16 -0.02
CA PRO A 88 -14.90 -11.60 -0.11
C PRO A 88 -14.17 -12.25 1.08
N GLU A 89 -13.13 -11.61 1.64
CA GLU A 89 -12.39 -12.16 2.80
C GLU A 89 -12.80 -11.57 4.15
N ARG A 90 -13.93 -10.87 4.25
CA ARG A 90 -14.37 -10.21 5.50
C ARG A 90 -14.43 -11.14 6.71
N GLU A 91 -14.79 -12.40 6.50
CA GLU A 91 -14.88 -13.40 7.56
C GLU A 91 -13.51 -13.87 8.06
N ASN A 92 -12.47 -13.75 7.23
CA ASN A 92 -11.11 -14.21 7.52
C ASN A 92 -10.17 -13.06 7.91
N ARG A 93 -10.50 -11.82 7.51
CA ARG A 93 -9.68 -10.64 7.72
C ARG A 93 -10.50 -9.45 8.21
N GLU A 94 -9.97 -8.79 9.22
CA GLU A 94 -10.53 -7.55 9.77
C GLU A 94 -9.71 -6.36 9.26
N ARG A 95 -10.38 -5.43 8.56
CA ARG A 95 -9.79 -4.16 8.15
C ARG A 95 -9.62 -3.25 9.37
N LYS A 96 -8.44 -2.65 9.47
CA LYS A 96 -8.15 -1.59 10.43
C LYS A 96 -7.52 -0.38 9.75
N TRP A 97 -8.17 0.76 9.89
CA TRP A 97 -7.62 2.07 9.56
C TRP A 97 -6.66 2.50 10.66
N LEU A 98 -5.48 2.92 10.25
CA LEU A 98 -4.38 3.31 11.12
C LEU A 98 -3.68 4.50 10.48
N SER A 99 -3.25 5.45 11.30
CA SER A 99 -2.28 6.44 10.84
C SER A 99 -0.95 5.77 10.51
N VAL A 100 -0.13 6.38 9.66
CA VAL A 100 1.18 5.82 9.29
C VAL A 100 2.06 5.59 10.52
N LYS A 101 1.98 6.48 11.51
CA LYS A 101 2.71 6.33 12.79
C LYS A 101 2.26 5.10 13.58
N GLU A 102 0.95 4.89 13.70
CA GLU A 102 0.41 3.69 14.37
C GLU A 102 0.76 2.43 13.58
N ALA A 103 0.70 2.49 12.24
CA ALA A 103 1.09 1.37 11.39
C ALA A 103 2.56 1.00 11.61
N LEU A 104 3.48 1.97 11.70
CA LEU A 104 4.89 1.73 11.99
C LEU A 104 5.11 1.02 13.34
N GLU A 105 4.36 1.42 14.37
CA GLU A 105 4.44 0.81 15.71
C GLU A 105 3.84 -0.60 15.77
N LEU A 106 2.77 -0.84 15.00
CA LEU A 106 2.08 -2.14 14.95
C LEU A 106 2.71 -3.12 13.97
N CYS A 107 3.54 -2.63 13.04
CA CYS A 107 4.27 -3.46 12.09
C CYS A 107 5.34 -4.29 12.80
N ARG A 108 5.22 -5.61 12.69
CA ARG A 108 6.19 -6.55 13.24
C ARG A 108 7.44 -6.71 12.37
N TYR A 109 7.29 -6.47 11.06
CA TYR A 109 8.34 -6.76 10.08
C TYR A 109 9.07 -5.50 9.65
N GLU A 110 10.41 -5.54 9.67
CA GLU A 110 11.26 -4.42 9.30
C GLU A 110 11.01 -3.92 7.86
N TRP A 111 10.74 -4.84 6.93
CA TRP A 111 10.44 -4.47 5.54
C TRP A 111 9.15 -3.66 5.44
N MET A 112 8.15 -3.92 6.28
CA MET A 112 6.90 -3.14 6.29
C MET A 112 7.14 -1.73 6.82
N GLN A 113 8.00 -1.60 7.84
CA GLN A 113 8.35 -0.29 8.38
C GLN A 113 9.06 0.55 7.33
N ARG A 114 10.05 -0.03 6.63
CA ARG A 114 10.73 0.65 5.53
C ARG A 114 9.79 1.02 4.38
N ALA A 115 8.81 0.17 4.07
CA ALA A 115 7.79 0.48 3.06
C ALA A 115 6.93 1.70 3.47
N LEU A 116 6.57 1.81 4.75
CA LEU A 116 5.83 2.97 5.28
C LEU A 116 6.69 4.24 5.30
N GLU A 117 7.98 4.14 5.61
CA GLU A 117 8.92 5.27 5.53
C GLU A 117 9.07 5.78 4.09
N GLU A 118 9.22 4.87 3.12
CA GLU A 118 9.31 5.23 1.71
C GLU A 118 8.00 5.85 1.20
N PHE A 119 6.85 5.34 1.66
CA PHE A 119 5.56 5.99 1.40
C PHE A 119 5.53 7.44 1.88
N LEU A 120 5.90 7.70 3.14
CA LEU A 120 5.88 9.06 3.68
C LEU A 120 6.74 10.00 2.84
N ARG A 121 7.92 9.53 2.44
CA ARG A 121 8.83 10.29 1.59
C ARG A 121 8.21 10.60 0.23
N VAL A 122 7.66 9.58 -0.43
CA VAL A 122 7.02 9.72 -1.74
C VAL A 122 5.85 10.69 -1.69
N MET A 123 4.98 10.58 -0.68
CA MET A 123 3.80 11.45 -0.58
C MET A 123 4.19 12.91 -0.33
N GLN A 124 5.30 13.16 0.38
CA GLN A 124 5.84 14.51 0.55
C GLN A 124 6.41 15.06 -0.76
N GLU A 125 7.16 14.26 -1.51
CA GLU A 125 7.72 14.66 -2.81
C GLU A 125 6.60 14.97 -3.83
N GLU A 126 5.51 14.20 -3.84
CA GLU A 126 4.36 14.45 -4.73
C GLU A 126 3.58 15.70 -4.38
N GLU A 127 3.38 15.98 -3.10
CA GLU A 127 2.71 17.20 -2.65
C GLU A 127 3.51 18.44 -3.04
N GLU A 128 4.84 18.41 -2.88
CA GLU A 128 5.74 19.47 -3.34
C GLU A 128 5.70 19.63 -4.87
N GLU A 129 5.72 18.53 -5.63
CA GLU A 129 5.61 18.58 -7.10
C GLU A 129 4.25 19.10 -7.59
N GLU A 130 3.14 18.72 -6.94
CA GLU A 130 1.82 19.25 -7.26
C GLU A 130 1.72 20.73 -6.92
N GLU A 131 2.27 21.18 -5.78
CA GLU A 131 2.29 22.58 -5.40
C GLU A 131 3.11 23.41 -6.40
N GLU A 132 4.29 22.92 -6.82
CA GLU A 132 5.11 23.57 -7.85
C GLU A 132 4.42 23.59 -9.23
N LYS A 133 3.72 22.51 -9.63
CA LYS A 133 2.94 22.46 -10.88
C LYS A 133 1.76 23.43 -10.82
N LYS A 134 1.10 23.53 -9.67
CA LYS A 134 0.00 24.47 -9.45
C LYS A 134 0.48 25.91 -9.51
N LEU A 135 1.62 26.23 -8.89
CA LEU A 135 2.25 27.55 -8.96
C LEU A 135 2.64 27.95 -10.39
N ARG A 136 3.18 27.00 -11.18
CA ARG A 136 3.51 27.21 -12.61
C ARG A 136 2.27 27.39 -13.48
N THR A 137 1.16 26.73 -13.14
CA THR A 137 -0.10 26.85 -13.88
C THR A 137 -0.85 28.14 -13.49
N GLU A 138 -0.73 28.59 -12.24
CA GLU A 138 -1.30 29.85 -11.74
C GLU A 138 -0.55 31.09 -12.27
N GLU A 139 0.74 30.98 -12.64
CA GLU A 139 1.45 32.06 -13.37
C GLU A 139 0.91 32.31 -14.79
N GLU A 140 0.13 31.38 -15.38
CA GLU A 140 -0.62 31.62 -16.64
C GLU A 140 -2.03 32.19 -16.42
N THR A 141 -2.53 32.28 -15.19
CA THR A 141 -3.85 32.85 -14.88
C THR A 141 -3.75 33.95 -13.81
N VAL A 142 -3.33 35.13 -14.26
CA VAL A 142 -3.42 36.38 -13.49
C VAL A 142 -4.90 36.68 -13.16
N GLN A 143 -5.35 36.38 -11.94
CA GLN A 143 -5.77 37.37 -10.91
C GLN A 143 -6.65 36.76 -9.78
N ASP A 144 -6.20 37.01 -8.55
CA ASP A 144 -6.98 37.41 -7.35
C ASP A 144 -7.12 36.43 -6.16
N ASP A 145 -6.42 36.82 -5.09
CA ASP A 145 -6.72 36.79 -3.65
C ASP A 145 -6.73 35.49 -2.82
N SER A 146 -5.68 35.42 -1.99
CA SER A 146 -5.71 35.19 -0.53
C SER A 146 -5.85 33.78 0.03
N SER A 147 -4.70 33.34 0.55
CA SER A 147 -4.45 32.69 1.85
C SER A 147 -5.20 31.40 2.20
N LYS A 148 -4.42 30.34 2.43
CA LYS A 148 -4.24 29.73 3.77
C LYS A 148 -3.16 28.65 3.72
N LEU A 149 -2.18 28.79 4.62
CA LEU A 149 -1.37 27.66 5.09
C LEU A 149 -2.31 26.72 5.84
N GLN A 150 -2.41 25.46 5.40
CA GLN A 150 -2.96 24.39 6.21
C GLN A 150 -1.90 23.31 6.43
N GLU A 151 -1.78 22.95 7.70
CA GLU A 151 -0.95 21.92 8.27
C GLU A 151 -1.42 20.56 7.74
N CYS A 152 -0.65 19.90 6.87
CA CYS A 152 -1.05 18.65 6.22
C CYS A 152 -0.94 17.48 7.21
N GLN A 153 -2.05 17.23 7.90
CA GLN A 153 -2.32 15.94 8.52
C GLN A 153 -2.63 14.96 7.39
N ILE A 154 -1.70 14.04 7.10
CA ILE A 154 -1.89 12.96 6.13
C ILE A 154 -3.21 12.25 6.47
N ASP A 155 -4.19 12.38 5.58
CA ASP A 155 -5.58 11.96 5.75
C ASP A 155 -5.66 10.42 5.93
N PRO A 156 -6.50 9.89 6.83
CA PRO A 156 -6.65 8.44 7.09
C PRO A 156 -7.09 7.56 5.90
N CYS A 157 -7.29 8.09 4.69
CA CYS A 157 -7.83 7.35 3.55
C CYS A 157 -6.81 6.56 2.71
N TYR A 158 -5.53 6.50 3.10
CA TYR A 158 -4.54 5.70 2.35
C TYR A 158 -4.51 4.24 2.79
N CYS A 159 -4.72 3.34 1.84
CA CYS A 159 -4.48 1.91 2.01
C CYS A 159 -3.21 1.50 1.24
N PHE A 160 -2.62 0.41 1.69
CA PHE A 160 -1.31 -0.07 1.27
C PHE A 160 -1.45 -1.47 0.76
N VAL A 161 -1.05 -1.75 -0.47
CA VAL A 161 -1.22 -3.08 -1.07
C VAL A 161 0.10 -3.57 -1.60
N VAL A 162 0.45 -4.81 -1.24
CA VAL A 162 1.65 -5.50 -1.73
C VAL A 162 1.22 -6.57 -2.72
N ASN A 163 1.89 -6.66 -3.86
CA ASN A 163 1.65 -7.69 -4.87
C ASN A 163 2.93 -8.44 -5.20
#